data_AF-A0A3Q3GF50-F1
#
_entry.id   AF-A0A3Q3GF50-F1
#
_cell.length_a   1.000
_cell.length_b   1.000
_cell.length_c   1.000
_cell.angle_alpha   90.00
_cell.angle_beta   90.00
_cell.angle_gamma   90.00
#
_symmetry.space_group_name_H-M   'P 1'
#
loop_
_entity.id
_entity.type
_entity.pdbx_description
1 polymer ?
#
loop_
_entity_poly.entity_id
_entity_poly.type
_entity_poly.pdbx_seq_one_letter_code
_entity_poly.pdbx_strand_id
1 'polypeptide(L)'
;MAVQTPLSGLLFMHRLLRISSSTQRHVSNRDIQGTLHKHRRVIRTFSTASWKCKENEGDNADSSSPLSTKLTPSQALMFRKRRPLSPLERISGMLPQDTLSPEVLQLREQSKQDPEDGACIQESVTQEDTGHEFISGPESHHASDEAEEPNSSDSHSNPAFDGGESCLSATLPGENLIAFGELLVAEYRKQGQVEFRKMFQLQTGTRLQSAWGVIMHNDIAGQPAGCSLKTNRGVSLLIRRASLDDYVLFMKRGPVITYPKDAVTMLMMMDVSEGDCVLESGSGSGAMSLFLSRAVGSKGRVLSVEVRDDHQKRAILNYKRWRAAWSLRRGEEWPDNVQFLSADLSTASSLLAGQGFHSVALDMSNPQLVLPIVIPHLHSGAVCAVYLANITQVTDMLEGLRCLKLPVLYESIIEVPIRDWLVAPARQKDGSYCTRKAPIQTENHMEEDEETSHDTDKEETTTEEQPAFGSVPYIARPHPLQKSHTAFLVKLRKYVH
;
A
#
# COMPACT_ATOMS: atom_id res chain seq x y z
N MET A 1 -53.66 49.92 -37.09
CA MET A 1 -53.82 49.34 -38.45
C MET A 1 -52.90 48.12 -38.49
N ALA A 2 -53.42 46.89 -38.58
CA ALA A 2 -53.95 46.28 -39.81
C ALA A 2 -52.83 46.19 -40.88
N VAL A 3 -52.05 45.10 -40.95
CA VAL A 3 -52.34 43.74 -41.50
C VAL A 3 -51.92 43.62 -42.97
N GLN A 4 -50.89 42.80 -43.27
CA GLN A 4 -50.92 41.76 -44.32
C GLN A 4 -49.61 40.93 -44.40
N THR A 5 -49.78 39.61 -44.54
CA THR A 5 -48.79 38.60 -44.99
C THR A 5 -49.13 38.18 -46.44
N PRO A 6 -48.25 37.48 -47.18
CA PRO A 6 -48.24 35.98 -47.23
C PRO A 6 -46.82 35.36 -47.22
N LEU A 7 -46.58 34.14 -46.67
CA LEU A 7 -46.60 32.80 -47.33
C LEU A 7 -45.81 32.74 -48.66
N SER A 8 -44.86 31.82 -48.92
CA SER A 8 -44.85 30.34 -48.88
C SER A 8 -43.43 29.86 -49.28
N GLY A 9 -42.86 28.68 -49.00
CA GLY A 9 -43.26 27.50 -48.20
C GLY A 9 -42.23 26.36 -48.35
N LEU A 10 -42.21 25.42 -47.39
CA LEU A 10 -42.19 23.94 -47.52
C LEU A 10 -41.15 23.25 -48.46
N LEU A 11 -40.44 22.16 -48.14
CA LEU A 11 -40.31 21.16 -47.04
C LEU A 11 -38.80 20.72 -47.03
N PHE A 12 -38.22 19.84 -46.19
CA PHE A 12 -38.52 18.94 -45.06
C PHE A 12 -37.19 18.85 -44.24
N MET A 13 -37.02 18.26 -43.05
CA MET A 13 -37.83 17.44 -42.12
C MET A 13 -37.36 17.75 -40.67
N HIS A 14 -37.65 16.91 -39.68
CA HIS A 14 -37.19 17.04 -38.28
C HIS A 14 -37.21 15.67 -37.56
N ARG A 15 -36.34 15.48 -36.55
CA ARG A 15 -36.60 14.77 -35.27
C ARG A 15 -35.30 14.80 -34.43
N LEU A 16 -35.08 15.76 -33.53
CA LEU A 16 -35.72 15.96 -32.20
C LEU A 16 -35.74 14.72 -31.30
N LEU A 17 -34.77 14.68 -30.39
CA LEU A 17 -34.80 13.92 -29.13
C LEU A 17 -35.94 14.45 -28.24
N ARG A 18 -36.65 13.54 -27.57
CA ARG A 18 -37.68 13.89 -26.56
C ARG A 18 -37.41 13.13 -25.26
N ILE A 19 -37.40 13.87 -24.15
CA ILE A 19 -37.33 13.34 -22.78
C ILE A 19 -38.67 12.69 -22.40
N SER A 20 -38.65 11.61 -21.62
CA SER A 20 -39.83 11.13 -20.88
C SER A 20 -39.43 10.68 -19.47
N SER A 21 -40.25 11.06 -18.49
CA SER A 21 -40.03 10.85 -17.07
C SER A 21 -40.59 9.53 -16.53
N SER A 22 -40.02 9.09 -15.40
CA SER A 22 -40.67 8.34 -14.31
C SER A 22 -41.46 7.05 -14.61
N THR A 23 -41.03 5.94 -14.00
CA THR A 23 -41.99 5.08 -13.28
C THR A 23 -41.36 4.51 -12.02
N GLN A 24 -42.09 4.66 -10.91
CA GLN A 24 -41.74 4.24 -9.56
C GLN A 24 -42.21 2.79 -9.34
N ARG A 25 -41.36 1.89 -8.83
CA ARG A 25 -41.79 0.55 -8.36
C ARG A 25 -41.08 0.14 -7.06
N HIS A 26 -41.87 0.01 -6.00
CA HIS A 26 -41.53 -0.72 -4.79
C HIS A 26 -41.63 -2.24 -5.03
N VAL A 27 -40.59 -3.01 -4.70
CA VAL A 27 -40.64 -4.44 -4.31
C VAL A 27 -39.44 -4.64 -3.37
N SER A 28 -39.59 -4.70 -2.05
CA SER A 28 -40.05 -5.83 -1.20
C SER A 28 -39.12 -7.04 -1.22
N ASN A 29 -38.69 -7.49 -0.03
CA ASN A 29 -37.94 -8.72 0.18
C ASN A 29 -38.70 -9.97 -0.32
N ARG A 30 -37.97 -10.95 -0.86
CA ARG A 30 -37.99 -12.34 -0.35
C ARG A 30 -36.86 -13.21 -0.92
N ASP A 31 -36.52 -14.23 -0.14
CA ASP A 31 -35.47 -15.23 -0.38
C ASP A 31 -35.76 -16.17 -1.58
N ILE A 32 -34.73 -16.83 -2.12
CA ILE A 32 -34.57 -18.31 -2.16
C ILE A 32 -33.38 -18.79 -3.05
N GLN A 33 -32.60 -19.73 -2.48
CA GLN A 33 -31.75 -20.78 -3.08
C GLN A 33 -30.97 -20.57 -4.40
N GLY A 34 -29.63 -20.51 -4.26
CA GLY A 34 -28.72 -21.62 -4.63
C GLY A 34 -28.66 -22.14 -6.07
N THR A 35 -27.56 -21.80 -6.77
CA THR A 35 -27.00 -22.65 -7.85
C THR A 35 -25.48 -22.75 -7.70
N LEU A 36 -24.98 -23.99 -7.58
CA LEU A 36 -23.56 -24.30 -7.34
C LEU A 36 -22.80 -24.47 -8.67
N HIS A 37 -22.27 -23.38 -9.23
CA HIS A 37 -21.45 -23.47 -10.45
C HIS A 37 -19.99 -23.85 -10.16
N LYS A 38 -19.70 -25.15 -10.33
CA LYS A 38 -18.34 -25.65 -10.57
C LYS A 38 -17.74 -24.88 -11.76
N HIS A 39 -16.67 -24.12 -11.55
CA HIS A 39 -15.85 -23.60 -12.65
C HIS A 39 -14.53 -24.37 -12.78
N ARG A 40 -14.39 -24.96 -13.98
CA ARG A 40 -13.35 -25.89 -14.39
C ARG A 40 -12.04 -25.09 -14.56
N ARG A 41 -10.99 -25.46 -13.81
CA ARG A 41 -9.65 -24.86 -13.97
C ARG A 41 -9.15 -25.13 -15.40
N VAL A 42 -9.06 -24.09 -16.22
CA VAL A 42 -8.34 -24.14 -17.50
C VAL A 42 -6.90 -23.72 -17.22
N ILE A 43 -6.02 -24.72 -17.07
CA ILE A 43 -4.57 -24.50 -16.99
C ILE A 43 -4.09 -24.18 -18.41
N ARG A 44 -3.71 -22.92 -18.67
CA ARG A 44 -2.95 -22.57 -19.87
C ARG A 44 -1.46 -22.76 -19.57
N THR A 45 -0.91 -23.87 -20.05
CA THR A 45 0.55 -24.05 -20.15
C THR A 45 1.07 -23.16 -21.28
N PHE A 46 2.06 -22.32 -20.98
CA PHE A 46 2.80 -21.60 -22.01
C PHE A 46 3.85 -22.54 -22.60
N SER A 47 3.72 -22.86 -23.89
CA SER A 47 4.68 -23.68 -24.63
C SER A 47 5.65 -22.78 -25.41
N THR A 48 6.95 -22.97 -25.21
CA THR A 48 8.01 -22.30 -25.96
C THR A 48 8.31 -23.06 -27.25
N ALA A 49 7.56 -22.79 -28.31
CA ALA A 49 7.82 -23.32 -29.65
C ALA A 49 8.65 -22.34 -30.49
N SER A 50 9.77 -22.80 -31.06
CA SER A 50 10.61 -22.02 -31.96
C SER A 50 9.97 -21.85 -33.34
N TRP A 51 9.82 -20.61 -33.82
CA TRP A 51 9.38 -20.35 -35.20
C TRP A 51 10.52 -20.61 -36.19
N LYS A 52 10.38 -21.62 -37.05
CA LYS A 52 11.13 -21.73 -38.32
C LYS A 52 10.37 -20.94 -39.41
N CYS A 53 11.07 -20.07 -40.13
CA CYS A 53 10.56 -19.51 -41.37
C CYS A 53 10.52 -20.59 -42.46
N LYS A 54 9.50 -20.53 -43.33
CA LYS A 54 9.42 -21.34 -44.55
C LYS A 54 10.01 -20.55 -45.72
N GLU A 55 10.88 -21.18 -46.47
CA GLU A 55 11.15 -20.85 -47.87
C GLU A 55 9.97 -21.33 -48.73
N ASN A 56 9.77 -20.67 -49.87
CA ASN A 56 8.91 -21.15 -50.96
C ASN A 56 9.61 -20.79 -52.28
N GLU A 57 9.88 -21.78 -53.11
CA GLU A 57 10.44 -21.64 -54.45
C GLU A 57 9.38 -21.19 -55.47
N GLY A 58 9.84 -20.72 -56.63
CA GLY A 58 9.03 -20.38 -57.81
C GLY A 58 9.92 -19.97 -58.98
N ASP A 59 10.03 -20.85 -59.99
CA ASP A 59 11.04 -20.81 -61.06
C ASP A 59 10.84 -19.73 -62.14
N ASN A 60 11.93 -19.23 -62.75
CA ASN A 60 12.37 -19.68 -64.09
C ASN A 60 13.53 -18.89 -64.75
N ALA A 61 14.26 -19.61 -65.62
CA ALA A 61 15.02 -19.18 -66.81
C ALA A 61 16.38 -18.43 -66.72
N ASP A 62 17.43 -19.21 -67.02
CA ASP A 62 18.52 -18.95 -67.99
C ASP A 62 19.47 -17.73 -67.89
N SER A 63 20.72 -18.00 -67.49
CA SER A 63 21.90 -18.07 -68.40
C SER A 63 23.21 -17.44 -67.89
N SER A 64 24.31 -18.15 -68.19
CA SER A 64 25.73 -17.73 -68.15
C SER A 64 26.42 -17.53 -66.78
N SER A 65 27.74 -17.74 -66.80
CA SER A 65 28.63 -17.89 -65.63
C SER A 65 29.77 -16.83 -65.66
N PRO A 66 30.76 -16.90 -64.75
CA PRO A 66 30.85 -16.05 -63.57
C PRO A 66 31.84 -14.88 -63.74
N LEU A 67 31.67 -13.79 -62.99
CA LEU A 67 32.73 -12.79 -62.83
C LEU A 67 32.86 -12.23 -61.42
N SER A 68 34.10 -12.24 -60.92
CA SER A 68 34.49 -11.68 -59.63
C SER A 68 34.52 -10.16 -59.70
N THR A 69 33.88 -9.49 -58.74
CA THR A 69 34.13 -8.06 -58.46
C THR A 69 34.25 -7.85 -56.95
N LYS A 70 35.46 -7.46 -56.50
CA LYS A 70 35.72 -7.08 -55.11
C LYS A 70 34.96 -5.77 -54.80
N LEU A 71 34.10 -5.78 -53.79
CA LEU A 71 33.48 -4.55 -53.29
C LEU A 71 34.46 -3.76 -52.41
N THR A 72 34.43 -2.43 -52.55
CA THR A 72 35.30 -1.51 -51.81
C THR A 72 34.80 -1.27 -50.38
N PRO A 73 35.66 -0.82 -49.44
CA PRO A 73 35.30 -0.64 -48.03
C PRO A 73 34.13 0.33 -47.78
N SER A 74 33.83 1.21 -48.74
CA SER A 74 32.77 2.22 -48.65
C SER A 74 31.35 1.66 -48.69
N GLN A 75 31.13 0.41 -49.13
CA GLN A 75 29.81 -0.23 -49.06
C GLN A 75 29.58 -1.04 -47.76
N ALA A 76 30.64 -1.40 -47.03
CA ALA A 76 30.52 -2.12 -45.76
C ALA A 76 29.97 -1.25 -44.60
N LEU A 77 30.12 0.07 -44.70
CA LEU A 77 29.63 1.05 -43.71
C LEU A 77 28.10 1.15 -43.63
N MET A 78 27.36 0.78 -44.69
CA MET A 78 25.89 0.86 -44.72
C MET A 78 25.18 -0.30 -44.00
N PHE A 79 25.91 -1.35 -43.59
CA PHE A 79 25.31 -2.56 -43.00
C PHE A 79 25.79 -2.91 -41.58
N ARG A 80 26.43 -1.98 -40.85
CA ARG A 80 26.56 -2.08 -39.39
C ARG A 80 25.20 -1.83 -38.73
N LYS A 81 24.35 -2.87 -38.69
CA LYS A 81 23.11 -2.89 -37.91
C LYS A 81 23.43 -2.69 -36.43
N ARG A 82 23.38 -1.43 -35.97
CA ARG A 82 23.34 -1.12 -34.54
C ARG A 82 22.23 -1.94 -33.90
N ARG A 83 22.53 -2.60 -32.79
CA ARG A 83 21.55 -3.37 -32.00
C ARG A 83 20.33 -2.48 -31.73
N PRO A 84 19.09 -2.96 -31.97
CA PRO A 84 17.91 -2.16 -31.65
C PRO A 84 17.87 -1.90 -30.14
N LEU A 85 17.88 -0.62 -29.78
CA LEU A 85 17.78 -0.18 -28.39
C LEU A 85 16.50 -0.73 -27.74
N SER A 86 16.65 -1.30 -26.55
CA SER A 86 15.54 -1.73 -25.70
C SER A 86 14.58 -0.57 -25.42
N PRO A 87 13.32 -0.85 -25.02
CA PRO A 87 12.40 0.20 -24.62
C PRO A 87 12.97 1.12 -23.53
N LEU A 88 13.74 0.57 -22.58
CA LEU A 88 14.36 1.32 -21.49
C LEU A 88 15.51 2.21 -21.97
N GLU A 89 16.40 1.71 -22.83
CA GLU A 89 17.49 2.49 -23.44
C GLU A 89 16.94 3.64 -24.30
N ARG A 90 15.82 3.44 -25.02
CA ARG A 90 15.18 4.51 -25.80
C ARG A 90 14.59 5.61 -24.91
N ILE A 91 13.89 5.25 -23.84
CA ILE A 91 13.26 6.22 -22.94
C ILE A 91 14.33 6.98 -22.12
N SER A 92 15.32 6.29 -21.55
CA SER A 92 16.45 6.93 -20.87
C SER A 92 17.29 7.80 -21.81
N GLY A 93 17.40 7.42 -23.09
CA GLY A 93 17.99 8.25 -24.14
C GLY A 93 17.29 9.60 -24.36
N MET A 94 16.01 9.73 -23.99
CA MET A 94 15.22 10.97 -24.06
C MET A 94 15.23 11.79 -22.75
N LEU A 95 15.73 11.23 -21.65
CA LEU A 95 15.83 11.95 -20.38
C LEU A 95 17.12 12.81 -20.31
N PRO A 96 17.09 13.95 -19.58
CA PRO A 96 18.30 14.70 -19.20
C PRO A 96 19.35 13.78 -18.57
N GLN A 97 20.64 14.11 -18.70
CA GLN A 97 21.70 13.28 -18.10
C GLN A 97 21.62 13.27 -16.57
N ASP A 98 21.28 14.43 -15.99
CA ASP A 98 21.22 14.70 -14.56
C ASP A 98 20.12 13.91 -13.81
N THR A 99 19.22 13.22 -14.52
CA THR A 99 18.13 12.41 -13.93
C THR A 99 18.33 10.90 -14.10
N LEU A 100 19.47 10.46 -14.66
CA LEU A 100 19.77 9.04 -14.86
C LEU A 100 20.63 8.47 -13.73
N SER A 101 20.39 7.21 -13.36
CA SER A 101 21.25 6.49 -12.42
C SER A 101 22.57 6.08 -13.08
N PRO A 102 23.65 5.81 -12.31
CA PRO A 102 24.95 5.40 -12.84
C PRO A 102 24.89 4.18 -13.77
N GLU A 103 24.01 3.21 -13.47
CA GLU A 103 23.82 2.00 -14.28
C GLU A 103 23.18 2.34 -15.64
N VAL A 104 22.26 3.31 -15.67
CA VAL A 104 21.60 3.76 -16.91
C VAL A 104 22.54 4.68 -17.71
N LEU A 105 23.41 5.44 -17.05
CA LEU A 105 24.51 6.17 -17.70
C LEU A 105 25.51 5.19 -18.34
N GLN A 106 25.91 4.13 -17.65
CA GLN A 106 26.76 3.07 -18.21
C GLN A 106 26.12 2.40 -19.44
N LEU A 107 24.81 2.12 -19.43
CA LEU A 107 24.10 1.64 -20.63
C LEU A 107 24.11 2.67 -21.78
N ARG A 108 24.04 3.97 -21.45
CA ARG A 108 24.12 5.10 -22.41
C ARG A 108 25.54 5.32 -22.95
N GLU A 109 26.56 4.81 -22.26
CA GLU A 109 27.98 4.84 -22.66
C GLU A 109 28.38 3.58 -23.46
N GLN A 110 27.96 2.40 -23.00
CA GLN A 110 28.10 1.13 -23.75
C GLN A 110 27.47 1.22 -25.14
N SER A 111 26.30 1.87 -25.26
CA SER A 111 25.64 2.12 -26.55
C SER A 111 26.30 3.22 -27.41
N LYS A 112 27.28 3.95 -26.89
CA LYS A 112 28.13 4.91 -27.64
C LYS A 112 29.50 4.36 -28.01
N GLN A 113 30.00 3.33 -27.32
CA GLN A 113 31.33 2.75 -27.53
C GLN A 113 31.45 1.82 -28.75
N ASP A 114 30.35 1.48 -29.43
CA ASP A 114 30.38 0.96 -30.80
C ASP A 114 30.54 2.14 -31.80
N PRO A 115 31.77 2.56 -32.19
CA PRO A 115 32.69 1.66 -32.90
C PRO A 115 34.24 1.86 -32.71
N GLU A 116 34.97 0.81 -33.13
CA GLU A 116 36.34 0.75 -33.73
C GLU A 116 37.29 -0.24 -33.04
N ASP A 117 37.53 -1.37 -33.70
CA ASP A 117 38.60 -2.33 -33.38
C ASP A 117 39.92 -1.92 -34.06
N GLY A 118 41.01 -1.92 -33.30
CA GLY A 118 42.32 -2.33 -33.82
C GLY A 118 43.49 -1.33 -33.72
N ALA A 119 44.54 -1.78 -33.00
CA ALA A 119 45.89 -1.21 -32.82
C ALA A 119 46.07 -0.32 -31.57
N CYS A 120 47.15 -0.42 -30.78
CA CYS A 120 48.35 -1.27 -30.90
C CYS A 120 48.88 -1.65 -29.50
N ILE A 121 49.57 -2.79 -29.39
CA ILE A 121 50.35 -3.14 -28.20
C ILE A 121 51.61 -2.27 -28.16
N GLN A 122 51.81 -1.53 -27.07
CA GLN A 122 53.15 -1.19 -26.58
C GLN A 122 53.19 -1.41 -25.07
N GLU A 123 53.91 -2.46 -24.67
CA GLU A 123 54.36 -2.63 -23.30
C GLU A 123 55.41 -1.56 -22.97
N SER A 124 55.31 -0.95 -21.79
CA SER A 124 56.46 -0.29 -21.17
C SER A 124 56.47 -0.64 -19.68
N VAL A 125 57.57 -1.25 -19.25
CA VAL A 125 57.80 -1.80 -17.90
C VAL A 125 58.34 -0.71 -16.97
N THR A 126 57.81 -0.63 -15.76
CA THR A 126 58.50 -0.20 -14.52
C THR A 126 57.74 -0.81 -13.35
N GLN A 127 58.20 -1.96 -12.81
CA GLN A 127 59.09 -2.05 -11.65
C GLN A 127 58.49 -1.51 -10.34
N GLU A 128 58.05 -2.46 -9.50
CA GLU A 128 57.96 -2.28 -8.05
C GLU A 128 59.37 -2.08 -7.49
N ASP A 129 59.50 -1.29 -6.43
CA ASP A 129 60.65 -1.36 -5.54
C ASP A 129 60.20 -1.21 -4.09
N THR A 130 60.76 -2.05 -3.22
CA THR A 130 60.33 -2.20 -1.81
C THR A 130 61.29 -1.50 -0.86
N GLY A 131 60.77 -0.92 0.22
CA GLY A 131 61.58 -0.31 1.28
C GLY A 131 60.94 -0.47 2.66
N HIS A 132 61.52 -1.33 3.49
CA HIS A 132 61.15 -1.53 4.90
C HIS A 132 61.89 -0.54 5.82
N GLU A 133 61.28 -0.18 6.95
CA GLU A 133 61.84 -0.18 8.33
C GLU A 133 60.72 0.30 9.29
N PHE A 134 60.13 -0.49 10.20
CA PHE A 134 60.63 -1.00 11.49
C PHE A 134 61.10 0.09 12.49
N ILE A 135 60.36 0.28 13.60
CA ILE A 135 60.82 0.05 15.00
C ILE A 135 59.72 0.42 16.05
N SER A 136 59.79 -0.27 17.19
CA SER A 136 58.92 -0.41 18.38
C SER A 136 58.22 0.80 19.02
N GLY A 137 57.17 0.50 19.81
CA GLY A 137 56.65 1.37 20.89
C GLY A 137 57.55 1.43 22.12
N PRO A 138 57.05 1.95 23.26
CA PRO A 138 56.63 1.02 24.32
C PRO A 138 55.34 1.43 25.09
N GLU A 139 55.10 0.71 26.18
CA GLU A 139 53.83 0.55 26.91
C GLU A 139 53.54 1.63 27.99
N SER A 140 52.33 1.55 28.57
CA SER A 140 52.05 1.40 30.02
C SER A 140 51.29 2.50 30.81
N HIS A 141 50.51 1.99 31.79
CA HIS A 141 50.05 2.58 33.07
C HIS A 141 48.66 3.27 33.23
N HIS A 142 47.83 2.59 34.06
CA HIS A 142 46.80 3.04 35.03
C HIS A 142 45.54 3.80 34.52
N ALA A 143 44.27 3.52 34.90
CA ALA A 143 43.54 2.83 36.00
C ALA A 143 42.72 3.81 36.88
N SER A 144 41.66 3.29 37.53
CA SER A 144 40.53 3.91 38.29
C SER A 144 39.43 4.53 37.41
N ASP A 145 38.21 3.99 37.34
CA ASP A 145 37.15 3.80 38.37
C ASP A 145 36.51 5.11 38.84
N GLU A 146 35.20 5.24 38.61
CA GLU A 146 34.20 5.21 39.69
C GLU A 146 32.77 5.08 39.13
N ALA A 147 31.92 4.34 39.84
CA ALA A 147 30.49 4.18 39.56
C ALA A 147 29.72 4.28 40.87
N GLU A 148 28.58 4.97 40.88
CA GLU A 148 27.67 5.00 42.03
C GLU A 148 26.27 4.49 41.67
N GLU A 149 25.86 3.41 42.34
CA GLU A 149 24.48 3.21 42.78
C GLU A 149 24.30 3.80 44.18
N PRO A 150 23.05 3.96 44.65
CA PRO A 150 22.77 3.39 45.97
C PRO A 150 21.48 2.57 46.07
N ASN A 151 21.43 1.80 47.16
CA ASN A 151 20.70 0.54 47.34
C ASN A 151 19.38 0.63 48.14
N SER A 152 18.72 -0.53 48.24
CA SER A 152 17.74 -0.97 49.28
C SER A 152 16.26 -0.54 49.15
N SER A 153 15.27 -1.31 49.61
CA SER A 153 15.31 -2.48 50.53
C SER A 153 14.19 -3.52 50.28
N ASP A 154 14.46 -4.80 50.59
CA ASP A 154 13.50 -5.90 50.59
C ASP A 154 12.41 -5.83 51.68
N SER A 155 11.25 -6.45 51.42
CA SER A 155 10.39 -7.01 52.46
C SER A 155 9.58 -8.21 51.96
N HIS A 156 9.88 -9.41 52.46
CA HIS A 156 9.14 -10.64 52.17
C HIS A 156 7.81 -10.73 52.95
N SER A 157 6.73 -11.13 52.26
CA SER A 157 5.57 -11.78 52.92
C SER A 157 4.77 -12.64 51.93
N ASN A 158 4.79 -13.96 52.12
CA ASN A 158 3.88 -14.89 51.43
C ASN A 158 2.45 -14.75 51.99
N PRO A 159 1.42 -14.95 51.16
CA PRO A 159 0.19 -15.61 51.58
C PRO A 159 0.02 -16.97 50.89
N ALA A 160 -0.73 -17.86 51.54
CA ALA A 160 -0.85 -19.27 51.17
C ALA A 160 -1.75 -19.51 49.94
N PHE A 161 -1.60 -20.70 49.36
CA PHE A 161 -2.60 -21.31 48.48
C PHE A 161 -3.96 -21.39 49.18
N ASP A 162 -5.01 -20.92 48.52
CA ASP A 162 -6.37 -21.39 48.73
C ASP A 162 -7.04 -21.65 47.37
N GLY A 163 -7.85 -22.71 47.31
CA GLY A 163 -8.38 -23.26 46.08
C GLY A 163 -9.72 -22.65 45.68
N GLY A 164 -9.72 -21.79 44.66
CA GLY A 164 -10.94 -21.32 44.01
C GLY A 164 -10.69 -21.01 42.53
N GLU A 165 -11.60 -21.45 41.66
CA GLU A 165 -11.56 -21.15 40.21
C GLU A 165 -11.85 -19.66 39.95
N SER A 166 -10.83 -18.82 40.18
CA SER A 166 -10.85 -17.41 39.85
C SER A 166 -10.63 -17.23 38.35
N CYS A 167 -11.73 -17.02 37.62
CA CYS A 167 -11.67 -16.56 36.24
C CYS A 167 -10.93 -15.22 36.21
N LEU A 168 -9.68 -15.23 35.73
CA LEU A 168 -8.80 -14.05 35.67
C LEU A 168 -9.28 -13.04 34.60
N SER A 169 -10.43 -12.43 34.82
CA SER A 169 -10.89 -11.21 34.15
C SER A 169 -10.21 -9.98 34.77
N ALA A 170 -8.89 -10.03 34.95
CA ALA A 170 -8.09 -8.90 35.40
C ALA A 170 -7.86 -7.96 34.21
N THR A 171 -8.84 -7.09 33.95
CA THR A 171 -8.67 -5.95 33.03
C THR A 171 -7.48 -5.11 33.51
N LEU A 172 -6.53 -4.85 32.62
CA LEU A 172 -5.33 -4.07 32.95
C LEU A 172 -5.72 -2.61 33.28
N PRO A 173 -4.89 -1.88 34.05
CA PRO A 173 -5.15 -0.46 34.34
C PRO A 173 -5.38 0.36 33.07
N GLY A 174 -6.55 1.01 32.98
CA GLY A 174 -6.96 1.79 31.80
C GLY A 174 -7.70 0.99 30.70
N GLU A 175 -7.95 -0.31 30.89
CA GLU A 175 -8.85 -1.07 30.01
C GLU A 175 -10.32 -0.86 30.38
N ASN A 176 -11.09 -0.36 29.41
CA ASN A 176 -12.55 -0.29 29.49
C ASN A 176 -13.20 -1.48 28.77
N LEU A 177 -14.22 -2.06 29.38
CA LEU A 177 -15.13 -3.02 28.73
C LEU A 177 -15.86 -2.36 27.55
N ILE A 178 -16.37 -3.17 26.63
CA ILE A 178 -17.10 -2.66 25.44
C ILE A 178 -18.41 -1.99 25.87
N ALA A 179 -18.59 -0.72 25.47
CA ALA A 179 -19.79 0.05 25.74
C ALA A 179 -20.72 0.19 24.51
N PHE A 180 -22.01 0.43 24.75
CA PHE A 180 -22.94 0.83 23.69
C PHE A 180 -22.52 2.17 23.06
N GLY A 181 -22.74 2.33 21.75
CA GLY A 181 -22.30 3.48 20.97
C GLY A 181 -20.93 3.29 20.30
N GLU A 182 -20.07 2.41 20.81
CA GLU A 182 -18.75 2.11 20.23
C GLU A 182 -18.82 1.55 18.80
N LEU A 183 -17.73 1.79 18.04
CA LEU A 183 -17.49 1.17 16.73
C LEU A 183 -16.58 -0.05 16.87
N LEU A 184 -17.13 -1.20 16.48
CA LEU A 184 -16.52 -2.52 16.60
C LEU A 184 -16.36 -3.16 15.22
N VAL A 185 -15.44 -4.12 15.14
CA VAL A 185 -15.26 -5.02 14.00
C VAL A 185 -15.47 -6.45 14.49
N ALA A 186 -16.37 -7.16 13.82
CA ALA A 186 -16.50 -8.60 13.93
C ALA A 186 -15.67 -9.27 12.83
N GLU A 187 -14.89 -10.28 13.18
CA GLU A 187 -14.02 -11.02 12.28
C GLU A 187 -14.16 -12.54 12.47
N TYR A 188 -14.24 -13.27 11.35
CA TYR A 188 -14.14 -14.73 11.31
C TYR A 188 -12.92 -15.11 10.47
N ARG A 189 -12.07 -15.99 11.02
CA ARG A 189 -10.98 -16.60 10.28
C ARG A 189 -11.17 -18.11 10.18
N LYS A 190 -10.85 -18.65 9.00
CA LYS A 190 -10.78 -20.09 8.76
C LYS A 190 -9.41 -20.40 8.15
N GLN A 191 -8.66 -21.33 8.75
CA GLN A 191 -7.32 -21.72 8.26
C GLN A 191 -6.38 -20.52 8.03
N GLY A 192 -6.41 -19.53 8.93
CA GLY A 192 -5.61 -18.29 8.84
C GLY A 192 -6.16 -17.21 7.89
N GLN A 193 -7.10 -17.53 7.00
CA GLN A 193 -7.70 -16.58 6.06
C GLN A 193 -8.93 -15.89 6.67
N VAL A 194 -9.12 -14.61 6.36
CA VAL A 194 -10.30 -13.82 6.80
C VAL A 194 -11.47 -14.11 5.87
N GLU A 195 -12.44 -14.86 6.37
CA GLU A 195 -13.67 -15.26 5.64
C GLU A 195 -14.80 -14.22 5.79
N PHE A 196 -14.79 -13.47 6.90
CA PHE A 196 -15.75 -12.40 7.15
C PHE A 196 -15.12 -11.33 8.02
N ARG A 197 -15.29 -10.07 7.62
CA ARG A 197 -14.98 -8.89 8.42
C ARG A 197 -16.10 -7.87 8.23
N LYS A 198 -16.63 -7.32 9.32
CA LYS A 198 -17.72 -6.31 9.29
C LYS A 198 -17.56 -5.31 10.42
N MET A 199 -17.46 -4.03 10.07
CA MET A 199 -17.61 -2.95 11.04
C MET A 199 -19.09 -2.70 11.35
N PHE A 200 -19.42 -2.44 12.61
CA PHE A 200 -20.76 -2.07 13.07
C PHE A 200 -20.67 -1.14 14.29
N GLN A 201 -21.77 -0.46 14.59
CA GLN A 201 -21.92 0.31 15.83
C GLN A 201 -22.70 -0.55 16.83
N LEU A 202 -22.22 -0.64 18.08
CA LEU A 202 -22.93 -1.36 19.12
C LEU A 202 -24.14 -0.55 19.59
N GLN A 203 -25.30 -1.18 19.67
CA GLN A 203 -26.58 -0.53 19.96
C GLN A 203 -27.50 -1.46 20.75
N THR A 204 -28.14 -0.95 21.80
CA THR A 204 -29.03 -1.71 22.69
C THR A 204 -30.17 -2.38 21.93
N GLY A 205 -30.47 -3.65 22.25
CA GLY A 205 -31.61 -4.38 21.68
C GLY A 205 -31.49 -4.73 20.19
N THR A 206 -30.33 -4.53 19.57
CA THR A 206 -30.07 -4.88 18.17
C THR A 206 -29.12 -6.09 18.07
N ARG A 207 -28.81 -6.54 16.85
CA ARG A 207 -28.06 -7.79 16.60
C ARG A 207 -27.06 -7.68 15.46
N LEU A 208 -25.92 -8.33 15.63
CA LEU A 208 -24.95 -8.54 14.57
C LEU A 208 -25.42 -9.71 13.71
N GLN A 209 -25.86 -9.42 12.48
CA GLN A 209 -26.26 -10.45 11.51
C GLN A 209 -25.15 -10.69 10.47
N SER A 210 -24.83 -11.96 10.25
CA SER A 210 -23.84 -12.46 9.28
C SER A 210 -24.30 -13.79 8.65
N ALA A 211 -23.60 -14.25 7.59
CA ALA A 211 -23.81 -15.60 7.04
C ALA A 211 -23.40 -16.73 8.02
N TRP A 212 -22.50 -16.42 8.96
CA TRP A 212 -21.97 -17.34 9.96
C TRP A 212 -22.84 -17.43 11.24
N GLY A 213 -23.97 -16.71 11.26
CA GLY A 213 -24.94 -16.68 12.35
C GLY A 213 -25.14 -15.27 12.93
N VAL A 214 -25.78 -15.24 14.10
CA VAL A 214 -26.21 -14.03 14.81
C VAL A 214 -25.62 -13.99 16.22
N ILE A 215 -25.27 -12.79 16.69
CA ILE A 215 -24.90 -12.45 18.07
C ILE A 215 -25.75 -11.23 18.48
N MET A 216 -26.35 -11.20 19.67
CA MET A 216 -27.08 -10.00 20.12
C MET A 216 -26.08 -8.96 20.62
N HIS A 217 -26.35 -7.68 20.39
CA HIS A 217 -25.44 -6.62 20.85
C HIS A 217 -25.39 -6.51 22.38
N ASN A 218 -26.45 -6.95 23.07
CA ASN A 218 -26.46 -7.04 24.53
C ASN A 218 -25.45 -8.09 25.06
N ASP A 219 -25.15 -9.13 24.29
CA ASP A 219 -24.16 -10.18 24.66
C ASP A 219 -22.71 -9.69 24.47
N ILE A 220 -22.53 -8.63 23.68
CA ILE A 220 -21.23 -8.01 23.36
C ILE A 220 -20.90 -6.88 24.35
N ALA A 221 -21.92 -6.15 24.81
CA ALA A 221 -21.75 -5.10 25.80
C ALA A 221 -21.24 -5.67 27.13
N GLY A 222 -20.31 -4.97 27.79
CA GLY A 222 -19.67 -5.44 29.02
C GLY A 222 -18.60 -6.52 28.83
N GLN A 223 -18.33 -6.97 27.59
CA GLN A 223 -17.22 -7.89 27.31
C GLN A 223 -15.91 -7.12 27.09
N PRO A 224 -14.72 -7.74 27.33
CA PRO A 224 -13.45 -7.15 26.96
C PRO A 224 -13.29 -7.07 25.43
N ALA A 225 -12.59 -6.05 24.94
CA ALA A 225 -12.28 -5.92 23.52
C ALA A 225 -11.25 -6.98 23.09
N GLY A 226 -11.57 -7.72 22.01
CA GLY A 226 -10.78 -8.88 21.58
C GLY A 226 -11.38 -10.23 22.00
N CYS A 227 -12.54 -10.25 22.65
CA CYS A 227 -13.24 -11.49 22.99
C CYS A 227 -13.70 -12.26 21.73
N SER A 228 -13.84 -13.59 21.87
CA SER A 228 -14.41 -14.45 20.84
C SER A 228 -15.78 -14.95 21.28
N LEU A 229 -16.82 -14.58 20.55
CA LEU A 229 -18.22 -14.88 20.89
C LEU A 229 -18.82 -15.86 19.88
N LYS A 230 -19.48 -16.90 20.37
CA LYS A 230 -20.15 -17.90 19.53
C LYS A 230 -21.47 -17.34 18.98
N THR A 231 -21.69 -17.50 17.67
CA THR A 231 -23.00 -17.25 17.07
C THR A 231 -23.99 -18.34 17.48
N ASN A 232 -25.28 -18.09 17.22
CA ASN A 232 -26.34 -19.11 17.29
C ASN A 232 -26.13 -20.34 16.38
N ARG A 233 -25.08 -20.37 15.55
CA ARG A 233 -24.65 -21.53 14.73
C ARG A 233 -23.38 -22.20 15.26
N GLY A 234 -22.90 -21.82 16.44
CA GLY A 234 -21.68 -22.34 17.05
C GLY A 234 -20.36 -21.79 16.49
N VAL A 235 -20.40 -20.88 15.50
CA VAL A 235 -19.21 -20.28 14.91
C VAL A 235 -18.68 -19.18 15.82
N SER A 236 -17.39 -19.20 16.16
CA SER A 236 -16.78 -18.14 16.97
C SER A 236 -16.38 -16.94 16.13
N LEU A 237 -16.82 -15.74 16.52
CA LEU A 237 -16.43 -14.46 15.90
C LEU A 237 -15.57 -13.66 16.89
N LEU A 238 -14.41 -13.20 16.42
CA LEU A 238 -13.58 -12.24 17.15
C LEU A 238 -14.25 -10.86 17.10
N ILE A 239 -14.57 -10.27 18.26
CA ILE A 239 -15.11 -8.93 18.37
C ILE A 239 -14.05 -8.00 18.96
N ARG A 240 -13.66 -6.97 18.22
CA ARG A 240 -12.64 -6.00 18.63
C ARG A 240 -13.04 -4.58 18.29
N ARG A 241 -12.42 -3.59 18.94
CA ARG A 241 -12.56 -2.17 18.58
C ARG A 241 -12.05 -1.94 17.15
N ALA A 242 -12.74 -1.11 16.37
CA ALA A 242 -12.30 -0.72 15.04
C ALA A 242 -11.03 0.14 15.12
N SER A 243 -9.98 -0.18 14.36
CA SER A 243 -8.86 0.75 14.15
C SER A 243 -9.30 1.94 13.27
N LEU A 244 -8.42 2.93 13.06
CA LEU A 244 -8.72 4.02 12.13
C LEU A 244 -8.67 3.55 10.67
N ASP A 245 -7.75 2.64 10.34
CA ASP A 245 -7.68 2.01 9.02
C ASP A 245 -8.92 1.13 8.74
N ASP A 246 -9.42 0.34 9.71
CA ASP A 246 -10.72 -0.32 9.58
C ASP A 246 -11.83 0.72 9.34
N TYR A 247 -11.87 1.79 10.16
CA TYR A 247 -12.91 2.80 10.06
C TYR A 247 -12.96 3.47 8.68
N VAL A 248 -11.81 3.92 8.19
CA VAL A 248 -11.70 4.57 6.87
C VAL A 248 -12.09 3.62 5.73
N LEU A 249 -11.78 2.32 5.84
CA LEU A 249 -12.17 1.32 4.85
C LEU A 249 -13.68 0.96 4.87
N PHE A 250 -14.32 0.99 6.04
CA PHE A 250 -15.72 0.56 6.23
C PHE A 250 -16.74 1.69 6.46
N MET A 251 -16.31 2.95 6.62
CA MET A 251 -17.22 4.09 6.77
C MET A 251 -18.09 4.30 5.52
N LYS A 252 -19.18 5.07 5.67
CA LYS A 252 -19.96 5.51 4.51
C LYS A 252 -19.08 6.42 3.66
N ARG A 253 -19.08 6.23 2.34
CA ARG A 253 -18.27 7.01 1.40
C ARG A 253 -19.19 7.79 0.45
N GLY A 254 -18.71 8.95 0.01
CA GLY A 254 -19.24 9.67 -1.15
C GLY A 254 -18.35 9.35 -2.35
N PRO A 255 -17.20 10.03 -2.48
CA PRO A 255 -16.17 9.68 -3.45
C PRO A 255 -15.31 8.48 -3.01
N VAL A 256 -14.38 8.10 -3.88
CA VAL A 256 -13.22 7.25 -3.54
C VAL A 256 -12.41 7.89 -2.40
N ILE A 257 -11.68 7.07 -1.66
CA ILE A 257 -10.85 7.51 -0.51
C ILE A 257 -9.37 7.38 -0.84
N THR A 258 -8.56 8.27 -0.27
CA THR A 258 -7.16 8.02 0.02
C THR A 258 -7.07 6.76 0.90
N TYR A 259 -6.42 5.69 0.42
CA TYR A 259 -6.30 4.45 1.19
C TYR A 259 -5.29 4.62 2.34
N PRO A 260 -5.41 3.89 3.47
CA PRO A 260 -4.49 4.03 4.61
C PRO A 260 -3.00 3.94 4.27
N LYS A 261 -2.62 3.10 3.29
CA LYS A 261 -1.22 2.98 2.81
C LYS A 261 -0.70 4.28 2.21
N ASP A 262 -1.57 5.00 1.51
CA ASP A 262 -1.23 6.22 0.79
C ASP A 262 -1.29 7.41 1.75
N ALA A 263 -2.31 7.47 2.61
CA ALA A 263 -2.46 8.51 3.63
C ALA A 263 -1.27 8.52 4.62
N VAL A 264 -0.83 7.36 5.11
CA VAL A 264 0.37 7.27 5.99
C VAL A 264 1.65 7.65 5.25
N THR A 265 1.77 7.30 3.96
CA THR A 265 2.93 7.70 3.16
C THR A 265 2.93 9.21 2.88
N MET A 266 1.78 9.82 2.62
CA MET A 266 1.64 11.27 2.48
C MET A 266 1.96 12.00 3.80
N LEU A 267 1.48 11.51 4.95
CA LEU A 267 1.87 12.03 6.26
C LEU A 267 3.39 12.04 6.46
N MET A 268 4.07 10.94 6.12
CA MET A 268 5.53 10.82 6.17
C MET A 268 6.23 11.76 5.19
N MET A 269 5.69 11.95 3.98
CA MET A 269 6.23 12.94 3.03
C MET A 269 6.11 14.37 3.56
N MET A 270 4.98 14.67 4.21
CA MET A 270 4.61 15.99 4.72
C MET A 270 5.29 16.36 6.04
N ASP A 271 5.90 15.38 6.73
CA ASP A 271 6.55 15.52 8.05
C ASP A 271 5.60 16.03 9.16
N VAL A 272 4.33 15.62 9.10
CA VAL A 272 3.26 16.15 9.97
C VAL A 272 3.46 15.74 11.43
N SER A 273 3.53 16.73 12.31
CA SER A 273 3.79 16.59 13.75
C SER A 273 2.73 17.25 14.64
N GLU A 274 2.70 16.89 15.93
CA GLU A 274 1.80 17.50 16.93
C GLU A 274 2.03 19.03 17.00
N GLY A 275 0.96 19.81 16.85
CA GLY A 275 1.03 21.28 16.81
C GLY A 275 0.95 21.88 15.40
N ASP A 276 1.13 21.08 14.35
CA ASP A 276 1.13 21.60 12.97
C ASP A 276 -0.21 22.19 12.53
N CYS A 277 -0.12 23.20 11.67
CA CYS A 277 -1.25 23.68 10.87
C CYS A 277 -1.14 23.13 9.46
N VAL A 278 -2.09 22.28 9.05
CA VAL A 278 -2.09 21.59 7.76
C VAL A 278 -3.29 22.03 6.92
N LEU A 279 -3.07 22.27 5.62
CA LEU A 279 -4.15 22.47 4.65
C LEU A 279 -4.44 21.15 3.93
N GLU A 280 -5.71 20.76 3.85
CA GLU A 280 -6.21 19.66 3.04
C GLU A 280 -7.18 20.21 1.98
N SER A 281 -7.07 19.73 0.74
CA SER A 281 -8.06 20.00 -0.31
C SER A 281 -8.56 18.69 -0.90
N GLY A 282 -9.88 18.55 -0.99
CA GLY A 282 -10.54 17.30 -1.35
C GLY A 282 -10.95 16.47 -0.13
N SER A 283 -11.65 17.09 0.84
CA SER A 283 -12.13 16.39 2.06
C SER A 283 -12.84 15.07 1.75
N GLY A 284 -13.61 15.01 0.66
CA GLY A 284 -14.17 13.78 0.09
C GLY A 284 -15.07 12.99 1.06
N SER A 285 -14.53 11.94 1.68
CA SER A 285 -15.22 11.16 2.72
C SER A 285 -14.65 11.37 4.14
N GLY A 286 -13.68 12.26 4.32
CA GLY A 286 -12.98 12.52 5.58
C GLY A 286 -11.86 11.51 5.90
N ALA A 287 -11.37 10.78 4.90
CA ALA A 287 -10.37 9.72 5.10
C ALA A 287 -9.01 10.29 5.49
N MET A 288 -8.41 11.11 4.62
CA MET A 288 -7.15 11.79 4.87
C MET A 288 -7.28 12.79 6.03
N SER A 289 -8.39 13.54 6.11
CA SER A 289 -8.73 14.41 7.24
C SER A 289 -8.58 13.75 8.61
N LEU A 290 -9.00 12.49 8.77
CA LEU A 290 -8.86 11.76 10.03
C LEU A 290 -7.42 11.31 10.34
N PHE A 291 -6.62 11.04 9.32
CA PHE A 291 -5.19 10.75 9.46
C PHE A 291 -4.40 12.03 9.82
N LEU A 292 -4.66 13.15 9.13
CA LEU A 292 -4.12 14.47 9.46
C LEU A 292 -4.52 14.89 10.89
N SER A 293 -5.79 14.74 11.25
CA SER A 293 -6.35 15.01 12.58
C SER A 293 -5.62 14.23 13.69
N ARG A 294 -5.19 12.99 13.43
CA ARG A 294 -4.35 12.25 14.38
C ARG A 294 -2.95 12.84 14.49
N ALA A 295 -2.33 13.17 13.36
CA ALA A 295 -0.93 13.56 13.31
C ALA A 295 -0.68 14.95 13.92
N VAL A 296 -1.54 15.93 13.63
CA VAL A 296 -1.45 17.29 14.21
C VAL A 296 -1.87 17.33 15.69
N GLY A 297 -2.65 16.33 16.11
CA GLY A 297 -3.07 16.10 17.48
C GLY A 297 -3.76 17.28 18.17
N SER A 298 -3.61 17.37 19.49
CA SER A 298 -4.37 18.29 20.34
C SER A 298 -4.03 19.78 20.17
N LYS A 299 -2.79 20.08 19.81
CA LYS A 299 -2.25 21.44 19.69
C LYS A 299 -2.31 21.99 18.26
N GLY A 300 -2.39 21.11 17.27
CA GLY A 300 -2.42 21.47 15.85
C GLY A 300 -3.83 21.63 15.29
N ARG A 301 -3.92 21.90 13.99
CA ARG A 301 -5.18 22.06 13.26
C ARG A 301 -5.09 21.66 11.80
N VAL A 302 -6.19 21.13 11.25
CA VAL A 302 -6.37 20.82 9.84
C VAL A 302 -7.46 21.73 9.27
N LEU A 303 -7.12 22.50 8.25
CA LEU A 303 -8.10 23.23 7.44
C LEU A 303 -8.45 22.37 6.22
N SER A 304 -9.67 21.84 6.18
CA SER A 304 -10.10 20.90 5.14
C SER A 304 -11.10 21.57 4.20
N VAL A 305 -10.68 21.84 2.96
CA VAL A 305 -11.47 22.54 1.94
C VAL A 305 -12.06 21.54 0.94
N GLU A 306 -13.35 21.68 0.67
CA GLU A 306 -14.10 20.84 -0.28
C GLU A 306 -15.08 21.70 -1.06
N VAL A 307 -15.09 21.54 -2.40
CA VAL A 307 -15.99 22.31 -3.28
C VAL A 307 -17.40 21.72 -3.31
N ARG A 308 -17.54 20.43 -2.99
CA ARG A 308 -18.81 19.71 -2.98
C ARG A 308 -19.42 19.60 -1.59
N ASP A 309 -20.49 20.35 -1.35
CA ASP A 309 -21.30 20.32 -0.13
C ASP A 309 -21.74 18.90 0.30
N ASP A 310 -22.07 18.00 -0.64
CA ASP A 310 -22.46 16.62 -0.32
C ASP A 310 -21.29 15.76 0.20
N HIS A 311 -20.08 16.01 -0.32
CA HIS A 311 -18.84 15.42 0.18
C HIS A 311 -18.44 16.04 1.53
N GLN A 312 -18.50 17.36 1.66
CA GLN A 312 -18.16 18.06 2.90
C GLN A 312 -19.05 17.60 4.06
N LYS A 313 -20.37 17.49 3.85
CA LYS A 313 -21.33 16.93 4.81
C LYS A 313 -21.04 15.47 5.14
N ARG A 314 -20.57 14.67 4.17
CA ARG A 314 -20.13 13.28 4.41
C ARG A 314 -18.89 13.22 5.31
N ALA A 315 -17.88 14.03 5.02
CA ALA A 315 -16.64 14.11 5.79
C ALA A 315 -16.92 14.55 7.24
N ILE A 316 -17.68 15.62 7.44
CA ILE A 316 -18.12 16.10 8.77
C ILE A 316 -18.85 15.00 9.56
N LEU A 317 -19.77 14.28 8.92
CA LEU A 317 -20.54 13.22 9.60
C LEU A 317 -19.67 12.01 9.97
N ASN A 318 -18.71 11.63 9.12
CA ASN A 318 -17.77 10.56 9.42
C ASN A 318 -16.81 10.97 10.56
N TYR A 319 -16.23 12.16 10.47
CA TYR A 319 -15.37 12.73 11.51
C TYR A 319 -16.08 12.77 12.87
N LYS A 320 -17.30 13.35 12.95
CA LYS A 320 -18.11 13.36 14.19
C LYS A 320 -18.41 11.94 14.70
N ARG A 321 -18.67 10.97 13.81
CA ARG A 321 -18.88 9.56 14.20
C ARG A 321 -17.62 8.91 14.77
N TRP A 322 -16.46 9.19 14.21
CA TRP A 322 -15.20 8.70 14.76
C TRP A 322 -14.92 9.30 16.14
N ARG A 323 -15.06 10.63 16.29
CA ARG A 323 -14.89 11.32 17.58
C ARG A 323 -15.80 10.75 18.67
N ALA A 324 -17.10 10.62 18.39
CA ALA A 324 -18.09 10.08 19.33
C ALA A 324 -17.87 8.59 19.67
N ALA A 325 -17.26 7.81 18.77
CA ALA A 325 -16.91 6.42 19.03
C ALA A 325 -15.54 6.26 19.71
N TRP A 326 -14.70 7.30 19.68
CA TRP A 326 -13.39 7.32 20.34
C TRP A 326 -13.49 7.66 21.82
N SER A 327 -14.27 8.70 22.19
CA SER A 327 -14.44 9.13 23.58
C SER A 327 -14.92 8.00 24.51
N LEU A 328 -15.78 7.11 24.00
CA LEU A 328 -16.28 5.93 24.70
C LEU A 328 -15.21 4.87 25.01
N ARG A 329 -14.02 4.91 24.40
CA ARG A 329 -13.01 3.83 24.52
C ARG A 329 -12.06 4.00 25.70
N ARG A 330 -11.64 5.24 25.97
CA ARG A 330 -10.54 5.56 26.90
C ARG A 330 -10.88 6.71 27.87
N GLY A 331 -12.07 7.31 27.77
CA GLY A 331 -12.43 8.51 28.55
C GLY A 331 -11.82 9.80 28.00
N GLU A 332 -10.83 9.71 27.11
CA GLU A 332 -10.23 10.84 26.39
C GLU A 332 -11.00 11.15 25.11
N GLU A 333 -11.34 12.43 24.89
CA GLU A 333 -11.92 12.85 23.62
C GLU A 333 -10.88 12.87 22.50
N TRP A 334 -11.32 12.55 21.28
CA TRP A 334 -10.55 12.86 20.09
C TRP A 334 -10.53 14.39 19.88
N PRO A 335 -9.38 15.02 19.59
CA PRO A 335 -9.26 16.48 19.49
C PRO A 335 -10.18 17.05 18.42
N ASP A 336 -10.81 18.21 18.67
CA ASP A 336 -11.66 18.86 17.65
C ASP A 336 -10.86 19.79 16.73
N ASN A 337 -9.90 19.21 16.03
CA ASN A 337 -8.85 19.94 15.31
C ASN A 337 -9.07 20.06 13.79
N VAL A 338 -10.20 19.58 13.23
CA VAL A 338 -10.50 19.69 11.79
C VAL A 338 -11.60 20.72 11.51
N GLN A 339 -11.25 21.79 10.83
CA GLN A 339 -12.19 22.78 10.31
C GLN A 339 -12.54 22.45 8.85
N PHE A 340 -13.75 21.94 8.61
CA PHE A 340 -14.27 21.68 7.27
C PHE A 340 -14.92 22.93 6.66
N LEU A 341 -14.55 23.31 5.44
CA LEU A 341 -15.07 24.47 4.72
C LEU A 341 -15.56 24.10 3.32
N SER A 342 -16.74 24.61 2.96
CA SER A 342 -17.35 24.42 1.65
C SER A 342 -16.95 25.58 0.73
N ALA A 343 -15.88 25.41 -0.04
CA ALA A 343 -15.33 26.44 -0.91
C ALA A 343 -14.53 25.83 -2.07
N ASP A 344 -14.44 26.56 -3.19
CA ASP A 344 -13.51 26.22 -4.26
C ASP A 344 -12.14 26.84 -3.96
N LEU A 345 -11.14 25.99 -3.71
CA LEU A 345 -9.77 26.42 -3.40
C LEU A 345 -9.14 27.27 -4.52
N SER A 346 -9.60 27.12 -5.78
CA SER A 346 -9.15 27.95 -6.91
C SER A 346 -9.61 29.41 -6.84
N THR A 347 -10.50 29.76 -5.91
CA THR A 347 -10.96 31.13 -5.65
C THR A 347 -10.74 31.58 -4.20
N ALA A 348 -10.14 30.73 -3.36
CA ALA A 348 -10.11 30.89 -1.91
C ALA A 348 -8.93 31.71 -1.37
N SER A 349 -8.29 32.57 -2.17
CA SER A 349 -7.13 33.37 -1.72
C SER A 349 -7.45 34.26 -0.51
N SER A 350 -8.69 34.77 -0.42
CA SER A 350 -9.17 35.53 0.75
C SER A 350 -9.41 34.67 1.99
N LEU A 351 -9.68 33.37 1.82
CA LEU A 351 -9.85 32.42 2.92
C LEU A 351 -8.50 32.03 3.53
N LEU A 352 -7.46 31.89 2.69
CA LEU A 352 -6.11 31.58 3.14
C LEU A 352 -5.35 32.81 3.67
N ALA A 353 -5.85 34.03 3.41
CA ALA A 353 -5.23 35.28 3.84
C ALA A 353 -4.92 35.29 5.35
N GLY A 354 -3.68 35.63 5.70
CA GLY A 354 -3.19 35.62 7.09
C GLY A 354 -2.89 34.23 7.67
N GLN A 355 -3.13 33.14 6.93
CA GLN A 355 -2.80 31.78 7.36
C GLN A 355 -1.44 31.33 6.81
N GLY A 356 -0.72 30.55 7.62
CA GLY A 356 0.51 29.84 7.27
C GLY A 356 0.36 28.34 7.58
N PHE A 357 0.85 27.49 6.68
CA PHE A 357 0.74 26.04 6.77
C PHE A 357 2.11 25.36 6.83
N HIS A 358 2.25 24.38 7.72
CA HIS A 358 3.44 23.56 7.92
C HIS A 358 3.53 22.46 6.85
N SER A 359 2.38 22.05 6.30
CA SER A 359 2.30 21.19 5.13
C SER A 359 0.92 21.29 4.45
N VAL A 360 0.84 20.79 3.22
CA VAL A 360 -0.37 20.79 2.38
C VAL A 360 -0.61 19.38 1.83
N ALA A 361 -1.85 18.89 1.88
CA ALA A 361 -2.31 17.69 1.17
C ALA A 361 -3.34 18.07 0.08
N LEU A 362 -3.12 17.65 -1.16
CA LEU A 362 -4.05 17.86 -2.28
C LEU A 362 -4.50 16.49 -2.86
N ASP A 363 -5.80 16.17 -2.74
CA ASP A 363 -6.45 15.03 -3.40
C ASP A 363 -7.54 15.57 -4.35
N MET A 364 -7.11 16.05 -5.52
CA MET A 364 -7.99 16.70 -6.50
C MET A 364 -7.48 16.55 -7.94
N SER A 365 -8.39 16.62 -8.91
CA SER A 365 -8.07 16.29 -10.31
C SER A 365 -7.04 17.22 -10.98
N ASN A 366 -7.04 18.51 -10.62
CA ASN A 366 -6.27 19.56 -11.29
C ASN A 366 -5.44 20.40 -10.28
N PRO A 367 -4.46 19.82 -9.58
CA PRO A 367 -3.68 20.52 -8.55
C PRO A 367 -2.96 21.77 -9.09
N GLN A 368 -2.52 21.75 -10.36
CA GLN A 368 -1.83 22.86 -11.02
C GLN A 368 -2.59 24.19 -11.00
N LEU A 369 -3.92 24.15 -10.89
CA LEU A 369 -4.76 25.34 -10.82
C LEU A 369 -4.77 26.00 -9.42
N VAL A 370 -4.52 25.22 -8.36
CA VAL A 370 -4.53 25.73 -6.97
C VAL A 370 -3.13 26.01 -6.42
N LEU A 371 -2.07 25.43 -7.00
CA LEU A 371 -0.69 25.65 -6.54
C LEU A 371 -0.31 27.15 -6.47
N PRO A 372 -0.63 28.04 -7.43
CA PRO A 372 -0.36 29.47 -7.32
C PRO A 372 -1.02 30.16 -6.10
N ILE A 373 -2.14 29.62 -5.63
CA ILE A 373 -2.92 30.17 -4.51
C ILE A 373 -2.41 29.62 -3.19
N VAL A 374 -2.01 28.34 -3.15
CA VAL A 374 -1.61 27.66 -1.91
C VAL A 374 -0.13 27.88 -1.55
N ILE A 375 0.78 27.87 -2.53
CA ILE A 375 2.22 27.99 -2.28
C ILE A 375 2.63 29.29 -1.56
N PRO A 376 1.98 30.46 -1.75
CA PRO A 376 2.22 31.63 -0.91
C PRO A 376 2.03 31.38 0.59
N HIS A 377 1.05 30.56 0.99
CA HIS A 377 0.69 30.27 2.37
C HIS A 377 1.43 29.07 2.99
N LEU A 378 2.11 28.25 2.18
CA LEU A 378 2.98 27.19 2.66
C LEU A 378 4.26 27.80 3.28
N HIS A 379 4.72 27.29 4.42
CA HIS A 379 5.97 27.77 5.05
C HIS A 379 7.20 27.51 4.16
N SER A 380 8.25 28.30 4.31
CA SER A 380 9.53 28.08 3.61
C SER A 380 10.12 26.73 4.00
N GLY A 381 10.57 25.93 3.03
CA GLY A 381 11.07 24.57 3.27
C GLY A 381 9.98 23.50 3.46
N ALA A 382 8.71 23.89 3.60
CA ALA A 382 7.62 22.95 3.86
C ALA A 382 7.14 22.19 2.61
N VAL A 383 6.38 21.12 2.83
CA VAL A 383 5.97 20.15 1.80
C VAL A 383 4.49 20.29 1.41
N CYS A 384 4.24 20.25 0.11
CA CYS A 384 2.93 19.97 -0.48
C CYS A 384 2.96 18.54 -1.07
N ALA A 385 2.16 17.63 -0.52
CA ALA A 385 1.96 16.29 -1.04
C ALA A 385 0.68 16.24 -1.89
N VAL A 386 0.78 15.62 -3.06
CA VAL A 386 -0.30 15.56 -4.06
C VAL A 386 -0.61 14.11 -4.39
N TYR A 387 -1.89 13.74 -4.32
CA TYR A 387 -2.43 12.42 -4.64
C TYR A 387 -3.06 12.45 -6.05
N LEU A 388 -2.54 11.64 -6.98
CA LEU A 388 -3.00 11.65 -8.39
C LEU A 388 -3.21 10.23 -8.93
N ALA A 389 -4.45 9.93 -9.34
CA ALA A 389 -4.85 8.59 -9.79
C ALA A 389 -4.27 8.18 -11.16
N ASN A 390 -3.78 9.12 -11.97
CA ASN A 390 -3.27 8.85 -13.32
C ASN A 390 -1.93 9.55 -13.56
N ILE A 391 -1.01 8.89 -14.24
CA ILE A 391 0.31 9.46 -14.58
C ILE A 391 0.20 10.69 -15.48
N THR A 392 -0.86 10.80 -16.29
CA THR A 392 -1.13 12.01 -17.11
C THR A 392 -1.42 13.24 -16.26
N GLN A 393 -2.08 13.08 -15.11
CA GLN A 393 -2.28 14.21 -14.18
C GLN A 393 -0.97 14.65 -13.54
N VAL A 394 -0.01 13.72 -13.35
CA VAL A 394 1.34 14.04 -12.88
C VAL A 394 2.09 14.85 -13.95
N THR A 395 2.00 14.45 -15.23
CA THR A 395 2.61 15.22 -16.33
C THR A 395 1.99 16.61 -16.48
N ASP A 396 0.66 16.72 -16.38
CA ASP A 396 -0.05 18.01 -16.44
C ASP A 396 0.33 18.92 -15.26
N MET A 397 0.55 18.33 -14.08
CA MET A 397 1.01 19.07 -12.91
C MET A 397 2.45 19.59 -13.07
N LEU A 398 3.37 18.74 -13.54
CA LEU A 398 4.76 19.13 -13.78
C LEU A 398 4.87 20.20 -14.87
N GLU A 399 4.06 20.10 -15.94
CA GLU A 399 3.99 21.11 -16.98
C GLU A 399 3.43 22.44 -16.44
N GLY A 400 2.40 22.37 -15.57
CA GLY A 400 1.91 23.51 -14.82
C GLY A 400 3.00 24.19 -13.98
N LEU A 401 3.77 23.43 -13.20
CA LEU A 401 4.91 23.95 -12.43
C LEU A 401 5.95 24.64 -13.31
N ARG A 402 6.31 24.02 -14.45
CA ARG A 402 7.26 24.56 -15.43
C ARG A 402 6.80 25.90 -16.01
N CYS A 403 5.50 26.03 -16.28
CA CYS A 403 4.91 27.26 -16.85
C CYS A 403 4.74 28.38 -15.80
N LEU A 404 4.30 28.01 -14.59
CA LEU A 404 3.96 28.96 -13.52
C LEU A 404 5.19 29.49 -12.76
N LYS A 405 6.37 28.84 -12.90
CA LYS A 405 7.63 29.21 -12.23
C LYS A 405 7.48 29.42 -10.71
N LEU A 406 6.66 28.57 -10.08
CA LEU A 406 6.45 28.63 -8.64
C LEU A 406 7.73 28.25 -7.89
N PRO A 407 7.97 28.78 -6.67
CA PRO A 407 9.14 28.45 -5.86
C PRO A 407 8.97 27.09 -5.17
N VAL A 408 8.76 26.04 -5.96
CA VAL A 408 8.68 24.64 -5.52
C VAL A 408 9.55 23.73 -6.37
N LEU A 409 10.19 22.76 -5.72
CA LEU A 409 10.89 21.65 -6.34
C LEU A 409 10.03 20.40 -6.20
N TYR A 410 9.94 19.56 -7.24
CA TYR A 410 9.46 18.20 -7.06
C TYR A 410 10.62 17.34 -6.54
N GLU A 411 10.43 16.68 -5.38
CA GLU A 411 11.47 15.82 -4.78
C GLU A 411 11.33 14.37 -5.25
N SER A 412 10.10 13.88 -5.34
CA SER A 412 9.82 12.48 -5.64
C SER A 412 8.40 12.26 -6.16
N ILE A 413 8.24 11.30 -7.07
CA ILE A 413 6.95 10.74 -7.50
C ILE A 413 7.05 9.23 -7.23
N ILE A 414 6.17 8.69 -6.38
CA ILE A 414 6.21 7.26 -6.03
C ILE A 414 4.82 6.61 -6.13
N GLU A 415 4.82 5.28 -6.22
CA GLU A 415 3.66 4.42 -5.97
C GLU A 415 3.98 3.48 -4.81
N VAL A 416 2.99 3.19 -3.96
CA VAL A 416 3.17 2.35 -2.76
C VAL A 416 2.44 1.01 -2.92
N PRO A 417 3.11 -0.06 -3.39
CA PRO A 417 2.52 -1.40 -3.46
C PRO A 417 2.50 -2.05 -2.07
N ILE A 418 1.37 -2.65 -1.68
CA ILE A 418 1.29 -3.56 -0.52
C ILE A 418 0.98 -4.97 -1.02
N ARG A 419 1.83 -5.93 -0.62
CA ARG A 419 1.69 -7.35 -0.96
C ARG A 419 1.57 -8.17 0.32
N ASP A 420 0.36 -8.61 0.61
CA ASP A 420 0.07 -9.51 1.73
C ASP A 420 0.77 -10.87 1.50
N TRP A 421 1.20 -11.54 2.57
CA TRP A 421 1.82 -12.88 2.53
C TRP A 421 0.98 -13.90 3.29
N LEU A 422 0.90 -15.11 2.76
CA LEU A 422 0.40 -16.29 3.44
C LEU A 422 1.60 -17.06 4.02
N VAL A 423 1.64 -17.18 5.33
CA VAL A 423 2.62 -17.97 6.08
C VAL A 423 1.87 -19.00 6.91
N ALA A 424 2.20 -20.28 6.75
CA ALA A 424 1.54 -21.38 7.44
C ALA A 424 2.53 -22.52 7.73
N PRO A 425 2.31 -23.33 8.79
CA PRO A 425 3.07 -24.55 9.01
C PRO A 425 2.94 -25.49 7.81
N ALA A 426 4.03 -26.12 7.41
CA ALA A 426 4.01 -27.11 6.33
C ALA A 426 3.22 -28.35 6.77
N ARG A 427 2.30 -28.80 5.91
CA ARG A 427 1.49 -30.00 6.14
C ARG A 427 1.69 -31.04 5.05
N GLN A 428 1.72 -32.29 5.46
CA GLN A 428 1.73 -33.47 4.60
C GLN A 428 0.32 -33.74 4.02
N LYS A 429 0.19 -34.71 3.11
CA LYS A 429 -1.08 -35.02 2.42
C LYS A 429 -2.16 -35.61 3.35
N ASP A 430 -1.73 -36.24 4.44
CA ASP A 430 -2.57 -36.77 5.53
C ASP A 430 -3.09 -35.67 6.48
N GLY A 431 -2.54 -34.45 6.39
CA GLY A 431 -2.85 -33.33 7.27
C GLY A 431 -1.92 -33.17 8.47
N SER A 432 -0.99 -34.10 8.70
CA SER A 432 0.06 -34.00 9.72
C SER A 432 1.04 -32.87 9.39
N TYR A 433 1.78 -32.39 10.38
CA TYR A 433 2.85 -31.43 10.13
C TYR A 433 4.05 -32.11 9.48
N CYS A 434 4.77 -31.39 8.61
CA CYS A 434 6.10 -31.83 8.19
C CYS A 434 7.07 -31.70 9.36
N THR A 435 8.03 -32.62 9.48
CA THR A 435 9.11 -32.52 10.47
C THR A 435 10.36 -31.95 9.80
N ARG A 436 11.02 -31.01 10.47
CA ARG A 436 12.29 -30.43 10.03
C ARG A 436 13.39 -31.47 10.23
N LYS A 437 13.93 -32.00 9.13
CA LYS A 437 15.12 -32.86 9.19
C LYS A 437 16.32 -32.05 9.67
N ALA A 438 17.11 -32.61 10.59
CA ALA A 438 18.42 -32.07 10.91
C ALA A 438 19.33 -32.11 9.67
N PRO A 439 20.33 -31.23 9.55
CA PRO A 439 21.39 -31.39 8.56
C PRO A 439 22.07 -32.75 8.79
N ILE A 440 22.17 -33.57 7.74
CA ILE A 440 22.97 -34.79 7.79
C ILE A 440 24.42 -34.34 7.92
N GLN A 441 25.03 -34.58 9.09
CA GLN A 441 26.48 -34.53 9.20
C GLN A 441 27.02 -35.72 8.42
N THR A 442 27.71 -35.44 7.31
CA THR A 442 28.38 -36.48 6.53
C THR A 442 29.65 -36.92 7.26
N GLU A 443 29.49 -37.79 8.25
CA GLU A 443 30.55 -38.74 8.58
C GLU A 443 30.45 -39.91 7.59
N ASN A 444 31.50 -40.06 6.78
CA ASN A 444 31.64 -41.21 5.90
C ASN A 444 31.93 -42.45 6.75
N HIS A 445 30.95 -43.32 6.95
CA HIS A 445 31.23 -44.75 7.14
C HIS A 445 30.17 -45.60 6.45
N MET A 446 30.59 -46.78 5.99
CA MET A 446 29.90 -47.57 4.98
C MET A 446 28.89 -48.55 5.60
N GLU A 447 28.01 -49.02 4.72
CA GLU A 447 27.22 -50.26 4.73
C GLU A 447 27.41 -51.22 5.92
N GLU A 448 26.29 -51.64 6.53
CA GLU A 448 25.87 -53.06 6.51
C GLU A 448 24.37 -53.18 6.88
N ASP A 449 23.72 -54.24 6.40
CA ASP A 449 22.29 -54.54 6.59
C ASP A 449 21.98 -55.08 8.00
N GLU A 450 20.73 -54.93 8.46
CA GLU A 450 19.96 -56.11 8.93
C GLU A 450 18.45 -55.82 9.09
N GLU A 451 17.63 -56.77 8.64
CA GLU A 451 16.21 -56.85 9.02
C GLU A 451 16.09 -57.45 10.42
N THR A 452 15.32 -56.84 11.32
CA THR A 452 14.62 -57.60 12.37
C THR A 452 13.31 -56.94 12.76
N SER A 453 12.25 -57.75 12.80
CA SER A 453 10.95 -57.38 13.34
C SER A 453 10.96 -57.41 14.87
N HIS A 454 10.26 -56.48 15.51
CA HIS A 454 9.64 -56.77 16.80
C HIS A 454 8.38 -55.95 17.03
N ASP A 455 7.23 -56.62 17.04
CA ASP A 455 6.03 -56.09 17.68
C ASP A 455 6.32 -55.83 19.16
N THR A 456 5.90 -54.65 19.64
CA THR A 456 5.53 -54.44 21.04
C THR A 456 4.36 -53.46 21.09
N ASP A 457 3.20 -53.96 21.52
CA ASP A 457 2.04 -53.13 21.79
C ASP A 457 2.37 -52.04 22.82
N LYS A 458 2.07 -50.79 22.45
CA LYS A 458 1.88 -49.70 23.40
C LYS A 458 0.57 -48.98 23.10
N GLU A 459 -0.49 -49.44 23.75
CA GLU A 459 -1.55 -48.52 24.13
C GLU A 459 -0.94 -47.46 25.06
N GLU A 460 -0.88 -46.20 24.64
CA GLU A 460 -0.95 -45.08 25.59
C GLU A 460 -1.36 -43.77 24.91
N THR A 461 -2.53 -43.28 25.31
CA THR A 461 -2.95 -41.86 25.32
C THR A 461 -2.64 -41.00 24.09
N THR A 462 -3.69 -40.70 23.31
CA THR A 462 -3.71 -39.59 22.34
C THR A 462 -3.72 -38.22 23.04
N THR A 463 -2.65 -37.87 23.74
CA THR A 463 -2.31 -36.48 24.00
C THR A 463 -1.67 -35.97 22.72
N GLU A 464 -2.32 -35.04 22.00
CA GLU A 464 -1.68 -34.35 20.87
C GLU A 464 -0.52 -33.50 21.42
N GLU A 465 0.66 -34.10 21.55
CA GLU A 465 1.88 -33.38 21.94
C GLU A 465 2.10 -32.25 20.94
N GLN A 466 2.04 -31.01 21.45
CA GLN A 466 2.26 -29.85 20.59
C GLN A 466 3.69 -29.91 20.06
N PRO A 467 3.89 -29.81 18.73
CA PRO A 467 5.21 -30.01 18.15
C PRO A 467 6.20 -28.99 18.71
N ALA A 468 7.33 -29.49 19.20
CA ALA A 468 8.35 -28.68 19.86
C ALA A 468 8.76 -27.45 19.02
N PHE A 469 9.11 -26.34 19.68
CA PHE A 469 9.46 -25.11 19.01
C PHE A 469 10.58 -25.33 17.96
N GLY A 470 10.33 -24.89 16.72
CA GLY A 470 11.27 -25.02 15.61
C GLY A 470 11.27 -26.38 14.88
N SER A 471 10.50 -27.38 15.34
CA SER A 471 10.40 -28.71 14.72
C SER A 471 9.59 -28.74 13.42
N VAL A 472 8.63 -27.82 13.23
CA VAL A 472 7.79 -27.74 12.03
C VAL A 472 8.31 -26.67 11.08
N PRO A 473 8.65 -26.99 9.82
CA PRO A 473 9.02 -25.98 8.83
C PRO A 473 7.76 -25.22 8.37
N TYR A 474 7.92 -23.97 7.97
CA TYR A 474 6.84 -23.11 7.48
C TYR A 474 6.95 -22.90 5.97
N ILE A 475 5.80 -22.76 5.32
CA ILE A 475 5.68 -22.37 3.92
C ILE A 475 5.21 -20.90 3.88
N ALA A 476 5.97 -20.05 3.20
CA ALA A 476 5.65 -18.64 2.98
C ALA A 476 5.49 -18.37 1.48
N ARG A 477 4.41 -17.68 1.09
CA ARG A 477 4.22 -17.19 -0.29
C ARG A 477 3.39 -15.90 -0.33
N PRO A 478 3.52 -15.06 -1.35
CA PRO A 478 2.59 -13.94 -1.57
C PRO A 478 1.14 -14.43 -1.65
N HIS A 479 0.23 -13.63 -1.11
CA HIS A 479 -1.21 -13.85 -1.22
C HIS A 479 -1.64 -13.75 -2.71
N PRO A 480 -2.51 -14.65 -3.21
CA PRO A 480 -2.85 -14.70 -4.64
C PRO A 480 -3.67 -13.49 -5.12
N LEU A 481 -4.41 -12.84 -4.22
CA LEU A 481 -5.06 -11.56 -4.50
C LEU A 481 -4.16 -10.45 -3.97
N GLN A 482 -3.79 -9.53 -4.86
CA GLN A 482 -3.02 -8.32 -4.55
C GLN A 482 -3.90 -7.09 -4.80
N LYS A 483 -3.62 -5.99 -4.11
CA LYS A 483 -4.32 -4.72 -4.31
C LYS A 483 -3.76 -4.04 -5.56
N SER A 484 -4.64 -3.56 -6.42
CA SER A 484 -4.28 -2.79 -7.62
C SER A 484 -3.70 -1.41 -7.26
N HIS A 485 -3.19 -0.70 -8.28
CA HIS A 485 -2.86 0.72 -8.24
C HIS A 485 -3.96 1.55 -7.56
N THR A 486 -3.55 2.58 -6.80
CA THR A 486 -4.46 3.56 -6.17
C THR A 486 -4.18 4.97 -6.66
N ALA A 487 -2.92 5.41 -6.56
CA ALA A 487 -2.43 6.68 -7.09
C ALA A 487 -0.90 6.73 -7.13
N PHE A 488 -0.39 7.72 -7.85
CA PHE A 488 0.94 8.31 -7.68
C PHE A 488 0.90 9.36 -6.57
N LEU A 489 1.90 9.35 -5.71
CA LEU A 489 2.10 10.33 -4.63
C LEU A 489 3.27 11.23 -5.02
N VAL A 490 3.02 12.53 -5.16
CA VAL A 490 4.04 13.51 -5.54
C VAL A 490 4.39 14.39 -4.35
N LYS A 491 5.68 14.52 -4.07
CA LYS A 491 6.22 15.36 -3.00
C LYS A 491 6.82 16.63 -3.61
N LEU A 492 6.24 17.79 -3.28
CA LEU A 492 6.74 19.10 -3.68
C LEU A 492 7.27 19.83 -2.44
N ARG A 493 8.49 20.38 -2.47
CA ARG A 493 9.02 21.23 -1.41
C ARG A 493 9.06 22.69 -1.84
N LYS A 494 8.53 23.60 -1.02
CA LYS A 494 8.72 25.04 -1.21
C LYS A 494 10.15 25.42 -0.86
N TYR A 495 10.82 26.13 -1.76
CA TYR A 495 12.13 26.70 -1.51
C TYR A 495 12.07 28.23 -1.52
N VAL A 496 13.16 28.88 -1.16
CA VAL A 496 13.34 30.34 -1.21
C VAL A 496 14.60 30.61 -2.02
N HIS A 497 14.55 31.61 -2.90
CA HIS A 497 15.70 32.12 -3.65
C HIS A 497 16.45 33.17 -2.82
#